data_AF-A0A1F7YJG7-F1
#
_entry.id   AF-A0A1F7YJG7-F1
#
_cell.length_a   1.000
_cell.length_b   1.000
_cell.length_c   1.000
_cell.angle_alpha   90.00
_cell.angle_beta   90.00
_cell.angle_gamma   90.00
#
_symmetry.space_group_name_H-M   'P 1'
#
loop_
_entity.id
_entity.type
_entity.pdbx_description
1 polymer ?
#
loop_
_entity_poly.entity_id
_entity_poly.type
_entity_poly.pdbx_seq_one_letter_code
_entity_poly.pdbx_strand_id
1 'polypeptide(L)'
;MPKFITALATIILLGITPSFVFATTSSDSSKPTKEERTEERQLKLSEIKEKNAEKRATNSARVSQAKEEHVRAFFNQMVTRIGALILRLDKLAGRIESRVAKIEASGTPVDPSVKTQIADAKKLLADTQLLLQDTKTKLEEVLASENPKTAFKEVKDNIKKIKDNLTKVHKILVQVIGQIKGLRVGNTTPAPTSIVEPSETPTPTETPVPTNTPTPEPSETPVPTP
;
A
#
# COMPACT_ATOMS: atom_id res chain seq x y z
N MET A 1 50.93 -2.59 17.36
CA MET A 1 52.37 -2.75 17.68
C MET A 1 52.54 -4.17 18.20
N PRO A 2 53.60 -4.93 17.85
CA PRO A 2 54.97 -4.44 17.67
C PRO A 2 55.56 -4.64 16.24
N LYS A 3 56.86 -4.36 16.12
CA LYS A 3 57.70 -4.36 14.90
C LYS A 3 58.84 -5.39 15.06
N PHE A 4 59.30 -5.98 13.96
CA PHE A 4 60.65 -6.55 13.78
C PHE A 4 61.02 -6.29 12.29
N ILE A 5 62.10 -5.63 11.85
CA ILE A 5 63.51 -5.50 12.27
C ILE A 5 64.38 -6.71 11.89
N THR A 6 65.11 -6.59 10.77
CA THR A 6 66.57 -6.84 10.51
C THR A 6 66.82 -6.52 9.01
N ALA A 7 67.77 -5.66 8.59
CA ALA A 7 69.25 -5.74 8.63
C ALA A 7 69.81 -6.86 7.71
N LEU A 8 70.92 -6.75 6.95
CA LEU A 8 72.07 -5.82 6.92
C LEU A 8 72.89 -6.02 5.61
N ALA A 9 73.61 -5.01 5.08
CA ALA A 9 74.90 -5.12 4.34
C ALA A 9 75.24 -3.79 3.59
N THR A 10 75.79 -2.74 4.20
CA THR A 10 77.23 -2.46 4.48
C THR A 10 78.20 -2.32 3.30
N ILE A 11 78.55 -1.05 3.02
CA ILE A 11 79.92 -0.48 2.97
C ILE A 11 80.86 -0.89 1.82
N ILE A 12 81.14 0.07 0.93
CA ILE A 12 82.52 0.47 0.58
C ILE A 12 82.63 1.99 0.73
N LEU A 13 83.67 2.44 1.43
CA LEU A 13 84.02 3.83 1.72
C LEU A 13 85.35 4.15 1.04
N LEU A 14 85.45 5.24 0.26
CA LEU A 14 86.67 6.04 0.12
C LEU A 14 86.40 7.36 -0.66
N GLY A 15 86.93 8.50 -0.20
CA GLY A 15 87.15 9.70 -1.05
C GLY A 15 86.31 10.97 -0.79
N ILE A 16 86.59 11.66 0.32
CA ILE A 16 86.97 13.11 0.39
C ILE A 16 86.51 13.97 -0.83
N THR A 17 85.51 14.87 -0.74
CA THR A 17 85.55 16.20 -0.06
C THR A 17 84.12 16.74 0.23
N PRO A 18 83.94 17.69 1.17
CA PRO A 18 82.67 18.36 1.40
C PRO A 18 82.43 19.50 0.41
N SER A 19 82.00 19.17 -0.81
CA SER A 19 81.47 20.15 -1.75
C SER A 19 80.09 20.64 -1.28
N PHE A 20 80.06 21.74 -0.52
CA PHE A 20 78.86 22.54 -0.33
C PHE A 20 78.39 23.07 -1.69
N VAL A 21 77.62 22.27 -2.42
CA VAL A 21 76.82 22.77 -3.54
C VAL A 21 75.65 23.54 -2.93
N PHE A 22 75.91 24.82 -2.64
CA PHE A 22 74.86 25.79 -2.47
C PHE A 22 74.15 25.87 -3.83
N ALA A 23 73.07 25.11 -3.99
CA ALA A 23 72.26 25.14 -5.18
C ALA A 23 71.51 26.47 -5.21
N THR A 24 72.22 27.53 -5.63
CA THR A 24 71.60 28.70 -6.25
C THR A 24 71.00 28.23 -7.57
N THR A 25 69.88 27.51 -7.49
CA THR A 25 68.94 27.54 -8.59
C THR A 25 68.54 29.00 -8.66
N SER A 26 69.08 29.69 -9.66
CA SER A 26 68.55 30.96 -10.11
C SER A 26 67.12 30.64 -10.54
N SER A 27 66.19 30.74 -9.59
CA SER A 27 64.77 30.65 -9.84
C SER A 27 64.44 31.85 -10.71
N ASP A 28 64.50 31.61 -12.02
CA ASP A 28 64.01 32.52 -13.04
C ASP A 28 62.48 32.54 -12.92
N SER A 29 62.02 33.22 -11.87
CA SER A 29 60.64 33.60 -11.67
C SER A 29 60.37 34.79 -12.57
N SER A 30 60.43 34.54 -13.88
CA SER A 30 59.79 35.37 -14.88
C SER A 30 58.35 35.57 -14.44
N LYS A 31 58.01 36.78 -14.01
CA LYS A 31 56.64 37.11 -13.61
C LYS A 31 55.79 36.91 -14.85
N PRO A 32 54.77 36.01 -14.84
CA PRO A 32 54.00 35.74 -16.04
C PRO A 32 53.37 37.04 -16.52
N THR A 33 53.55 37.25 -17.82
CA THR A 33 53.16 38.42 -18.59
C THR A 33 51.66 38.67 -18.41
N LYS A 34 51.22 39.93 -18.59
CA LYS A 34 49.79 40.26 -18.41
C LYS A 34 48.88 39.36 -19.27
N GLU A 35 49.34 39.01 -20.47
CA GLU A 35 48.67 38.16 -21.46
C GLU A 35 48.52 36.72 -20.96
N GLU A 36 49.61 36.07 -20.54
CA GLU A 36 49.61 34.72 -19.95
C GLU A 36 48.65 34.62 -18.73
N ARG A 37 48.62 35.66 -17.87
CA ARG A 37 47.69 35.73 -16.73
C ARG A 37 46.23 35.87 -17.15
N THR A 38 45.93 36.51 -18.28
CA THR A 38 44.58 36.55 -18.85
C THR A 38 44.18 35.23 -19.49
N GLU A 39 45.10 34.55 -20.17
CA GLU A 39 44.84 33.24 -20.80
C GLU A 39 44.61 32.15 -19.75
N GLU A 40 45.49 32.03 -18.74
CA GLU A 40 45.26 31.14 -17.60
C GLU A 40 43.91 31.38 -16.93
N ARG A 41 43.52 32.66 -16.77
CA ARG A 41 42.24 33.02 -16.17
C ARG A 41 41.08 32.60 -17.06
N GLN A 42 41.18 32.76 -18.37
CA GLN A 42 40.15 32.33 -19.32
C GLN A 42 40.00 30.80 -19.31
N LEU A 43 41.11 30.05 -19.34
CA LEU A 43 41.14 28.59 -19.25
C LEU A 43 40.54 28.07 -17.94
N LYS A 44 40.91 28.67 -16.79
CA LYS A 44 40.33 28.32 -15.49
C LYS A 44 38.82 28.65 -15.44
N LEU A 45 38.39 29.73 -16.09
CA LEU A 45 36.96 30.09 -16.17
C LEU A 45 36.16 29.17 -17.12
N SER A 46 36.73 28.69 -18.23
CA SER A 46 36.06 27.70 -19.09
C SER A 46 35.98 26.35 -18.40
N GLU A 47 37.06 25.88 -17.78
CA GLU A 47 37.10 24.61 -17.02
C GLU A 47 36.08 24.62 -15.86
N ILE A 48 35.97 25.74 -15.12
CA ILE A 48 34.95 25.90 -14.07
C ILE A 48 33.53 25.92 -14.66
N LYS A 49 33.29 26.54 -15.82
CA LYS A 49 31.99 26.54 -16.50
C LYS A 49 31.60 25.13 -16.95
N GLU A 50 32.52 24.40 -17.56
CA GLU A 50 32.32 23.02 -18.03
C GLU A 50 32.04 22.08 -16.85
N LYS A 51 32.88 22.08 -15.81
CA LYS A 51 32.65 21.28 -14.59
C LYS A 51 31.33 21.64 -13.89
N ASN A 52 30.89 22.89 -13.97
CA ASN A 52 29.58 23.30 -13.42
C ASN A 52 28.42 22.88 -14.34
N ALA A 53 28.57 22.89 -15.66
CA ALA A 53 27.57 22.40 -16.60
C ALA A 53 27.39 20.88 -16.47
N GLU A 54 28.49 20.14 -16.40
CA GLU A 54 28.50 18.69 -16.17
C GLU A 54 27.83 18.34 -14.83
N LYS A 55 28.26 18.95 -13.71
CA LYS A 55 27.61 18.77 -12.41
C LYS A 55 26.12 19.11 -12.42
N ARG A 56 25.71 20.16 -13.15
CA ARG A 56 24.30 20.52 -13.32
C ARG A 56 23.53 19.43 -14.07
N ALA A 57 24.08 18.89 -15.15
CA ALA A 57 23.48 17.81 -15.93
C ALA A 57 23.37 16.50 -15.12
N THR A 58 24.44 16.10 -14.41
CA THR A 58 24.41 14.91 -13.54
C THR A 58 23.40 15.07 -12.39
N ASN A 59 23.34 16.26 -11.79
CA ASN A 59 22.40 16.53 -10.71
C ASN A 59 20.95 16.63 -11.21
N SER A 60 20.70 17.21 -12.39
CA SER A 60 19.34 17.26 -12.95
C SER A 60 18.84 15.86 -13.31
N ALA A 61 19.70 15.00 -13.88
CA ALA A 61 19.37 13.61 -14.17
C ALA A 61 19.11 12.78 -12.89
N ARG A 62 19.95 12.92 -11.85
CA ARG A 62 19.68 12.28 -10.54
C ARG A 62 18.36 12.75 -9.92
N VAL A 63 18.04 14.04 -10.05
CA VAL A 63 16.82 14.63 -9.49
C VAL A 63 15.57 14.27 -10.30
N SER A 64 15.65 14.00 -11.62
CA SER A 64 14.52 13.48 -12.39
C SER A 64 14.22 12.03 -12.02
N GLN A 65 15.25 11.17 -12.03
CA GLN A 65 15.15 9.75 -11.63
C GLN A 65 14.53 9.60 -10.23
N ALA A 66 15.06 10.32 -9.23
CA ALA A 66 14.52 10.26 -7.87
C ALA A 66 13.06 10.76 -7.75
N LYS A 67 12.61 11.66 -8.63
CA LYS A 67 11.21 12.11 -8.69
C LYS A 67 10.31 11.05 -9.33
N GLU A 68 10.75 10.43 -10.43
CA GLU A 68 10.03 9.34 -11.10
C GLU A 68 9.84 8.14 -10.15
N GLU A 69 10.90 7.73 -9.45
CA GLU A 69 10.86 6.69 -8.42
C GLU A 69 9.87 7.02 -7.31
N HIS A 70 9.92 8.24 -6.76
CA HIS A 70 9.01 8.67 -5.71
C HIS A 70 7.55 8.71 -6.17
N VAL A 71 7.29 9.20 -7.40
CA VAL A 71 5.94 9.21 -8.00
C VAL A 71 5.43 7.78 -8.21
N ARG A 72 6.24 6.88 -8.76
CA ARG A 72 5.89 5.47 -8.97
C ARG A 72 5.62 4.76 -7.63
N ALA A 73 6.46 4.98 -6.62
CA ALA A 73 6.28 4.42 -5.27
C ALA A 73 4.98 4.91 -4.60
N PHE A 74 4.72 6.22 -4.64
CA PHE A 74 3.49 6.82 -4.12
C PHE A 74 2.24 6.27 -4.83
N PHE A 75 2.27 6.19 -6.16
CA PHE A 75 1.16 5.66 -6.93
C PHE A 75 0.91 4.18 -6.66
N ASN A 76 1.96 3.35 -6.61
CA ASN A 76 1.83 1.92 -6.28
C ASN A 76 1.18 1.72 -4.90
N GLN A 77 1.58 2.52 -3.88
CA GLN A 77 0.93 2.46 -2.57
C GLN A 77 -0.56 2.83 -2.64
N MET A 78 -0.93 3.80 -3.48
CA MET A 78 -2.32 4.18 -3.72
C MET A 78 -3.11 3.09 -4.46
N VAL A 79 -2.54 2.47 -5.50
CA VAL A 79 -3.14 1.33 -6.21
C VAL A 79 -3.41 0.17 -5.25
N THR A 80 -2.45 -0.17 -4.37
CA THR A 80 -2.63 -1.22 -3.35
C THR A 80 -3.79 -0.90 -2.41
N ARG A 81 -3.89 0.35 -1.91
CA ARG A 81 -4.98 0.79 -1.03
C ARG A 81 -6.35 0.76 -1.73
N ILE A 82 -6.41 1.18 -3.00
CA ILE A 82 -7.63 1.18 -3.80
C ILE A 82 -8.07 -0.25 -4.11
N GLY A 83 -7.16 -1.13 -4.52
CA GLY A 83 -7.44 -2.55 -4.76
C GLY A 83 -7.98 -3.26 -3.51
N ALA A 84 -7.38 -3.00 -2.34
CA ALA A 84 -7.89 -3.51 -1.07
C ALA A 84 -9.30 -3.00 -0.74
N LEU A 85 -9.62 -1.74 -1.09
CA LEU A 85 -10.96 -1.17 -0.90
C LEU A 85 -11.99 -1.79 -1.86
N ILE A 86 -11.64 -2.03 -3.13
CA ILE A 86 -12.47 -2.76 -4.10
C ILE A 86 -12.82 -4.15 -3.55
N LEU A 87 -11.81 -4.92 -3.13
CA LEU A 87 -12.00 -6.26 -2.54
C LEU A 87 -12.86 -6.24 -1.28
N ARG A 88 -12.76 -5.20 -0.45
CA ARG A 88 -13.60 -5.05 0.76
C ARG A 88 -15.05 -4.76 0.41
N LEU A 89 -15.32 -3.93 -0.59
CA LEU A 89 -16.67 -3.59 -1.03
C LEU A 89 -17.33 -4.75 -1.79
N ASP A 90 -16.59 -5.50 -2.60
CA ASP A 90 -17.09 -6.70 -3.27
C ASP A 90 -17.48 -7.80 -2.26
N LYS A 91 -16.61 -8.08 -1.28
CA LYS A 91 -16.94 -8.97 -0.14
C LYS A 91 -18.16 -8.51 0.65
N LEU A 92 -18.39 -7.19 0.75
CA LEU A 92 -19.59 -6.66 1.39
C LEU A 92 -20.83 -6.91 0.54
N ALA A 93 -20.77 -6.68 -0.78
CA ALA A 93 -21.85 -6.99 -1.71
C ALA A 93 -22.24 -8.49 -1.66
N GLY A 94 -21.27 -9.40 -1.75
CA GLY A 94 -21.52 -10.85 -1.66
C GLY A 94 -22.13 -11.29 -0.32
N ARG A 95 -21.74 -10.66 0.80
CA ARG A 95 -22.39 -10.89 2.11
C ARG A 95 -23.84 -10.41 2.14
N ILE A 96 -24.13 -9.28 1.49
CA ILE A 96 -25.50 -8.75 1.37
C ILE A 96 -26.36 -9.68 0.51
N GLU A 97 -25.87 -10.14 -0.64
CA GLU A 97 -26.56 -11.13 -1.49
C GLU A 97 -26.90 -12.42 -0.73
N SER A 98 -25.92 -12.99 -0.02
CA SER A 98 -26.13 -14.18 0.81
C SER A 98 -27.20 -13.95 1.89
N ARG A 99 -27.33 -12.72 2.43
CA ARG A 99 -28.38 -12.37 3.39
C ARG A 99 -29.74 -12.19 2.73
N VAL A 100 -29.81 -11.54 1.56
CA VAL A 100 -31.04 -11.41 0.76
C VAL A 100 -31.60 -12.79 0.41
N ALA A 101 -30.78 -13.68 -0.15
CA ALA A 101 -31.18 -15.04 -0.51
C ALA A 101 -31.74 -15.83 0.70
N LYS A 102 -31.15 -15.66 1.89
CA LYS A 102 -31.65 -16.30 3.13
C LYS A 102 -32.98 -15.73 3.62
N ILE A 103 -33.25 -14.44 3.37
CA ILE A 103 -34.52 -13.79 3.76
C ILE A 103 -35.64 -14.21 2.81
N GLU A 104 -35.36 -14.27 1.51
CA GLU A 104 -36.29 -14.80 0.50
C GLU A 104 -36.61 -16.28 0.75
N ALA A 105 -35.60 -17.10 1.09
CA ALA A 105 -35.81 -18.50 1.49
C ALA A 105 -36.65 -18.67 2.77
N SER A 106 -36.70 -17.66 3.65
CA SER A 106 -37.61 -17.63 4.81
C SER A 106 -39.01 -17.09 4.51
N GLY A 107 -39.37 -16.91 3.23
CA GLY A 107 -40.69 -16.43 2.82
C GLY A 107 -40.97 -14.94 3.09
N THR A 108 -39.96 -14.18 3.51
CA THR A 108 -40.10 -12.73 3.71
C THR A 108 -39.85 -12.01 2.38
N PRO A 109 -40.81 -11.21 1.87
CA PRO A 109 -40.61 -10.49 0.61
C PRO A 109 -39.53 -9.41 0.77
N VAL A 110 -38.57 -9.41 -0.15
CA VAL A 110 -37.54 -8.36 -0.30
C VAL A 110 -37.94 -7.48 -1.48
N ASP A 111 -37.76 -6.17 -1.36
CA ASP A 111 -37.98 -5.21 -2.46
C ASP A 111 -37.07 -5.57 -3.66
N PRO A 112 -37.60 -5.79 -4.87
CA PRO A 112 -36.81 -6.04 -6.08
C PRO A 112 -35.70 -5.00 -6.32
N SER A 113 -35.88 -3.75 -5.87
CA SER A 113 -34.87 -2.69 -5.99
C SER A 113 -33.53 -3.04 -5.33
N VAL A 114 -33.55 -3.84 -4.26
CA VAL A 114 -32.35 -4.32 -3.55
C VAL A 114 -31.43 -5.13 -4.47
N LYS A 115 -31.99 -6.05 -5.26
CA LYS A 115 -31.20 -6.89 -6.18
C LYS A 115 -30.55 -6.05 -7.28
N THR A 116 -31.30 -5.10 -7.85
CA THR A 116 -30.78 -4.16 -8.85
C THR A 116 -29.66 -3.29 -8.29
N GLN A 117 -29.84 -2.71 -7.10
CA GLN A 117 -28.83 -1.88 -6.44
C GLN A 117 -27.53 -2.64 -6.15
N ILE A 118 -27.61 -3.91 -5.76
CA ILE A 118 -26.43 -4.77 -5.58
C ILE A 118 -25.71 -5.03 -6.92
N ALA A 119 -26.47 -5.34 -7.97
CA ALA A 119 -25.92 -5.55 -9.31
C ALA A 119 -25.23 -4.27 -9.85
N ASP A 120 -25.85 -3.11 -9.68
CA ASP A 120 -25.29 -1.80 -10.02
C ASP A 120 -24.00 -1.51 -9.23
N ALA A 121 -23.98 -1.82 -7.94
CA ALA A 121 -22.79 -1.67 -7.10
C ALA A 121 -21.64 -2.56 -7.57
N LYS A 122 -21.91 -3.82 -7.93
CA LYS A 122 -20.93 -4.75 -8.51
C LYS A 122 -20.43 -4.30 -9.88
N LYS A 123 -21.32 -3.86 -10.77
CA LYS A 123 -20.92 -3.32 -12.09
C LYS A 123 -20.01 -2.11 -11.90
N LEU A 124 -20.37 -1.18 -11.02
CA LEU A 124 -19.57 0.01 -10.75
C LEU A 124 -18.21 -0.32 -10.12
N LEU A 125 -18.10 -1.39 -9.32
CA LEU A 125 -16.81 -1.92 -8.85
C LEU A 125 -15.96 -2.47 -10.01
N ALA A 126 -16.53 -3.25 -10.91
CA ALA A 126 -15.83 -3.77 -12.09
C ALA A 126 -15.34 -2.64 -13.01
N ASP A 127 -16.21 -1.69 -13.34
CA ASP A 127 -15.87 -0.49 -14.13
C ASP A 127 -14.74 0.31 -13.45
N THR A 128 -14.72 0.37 -12.11
CA THR A 128 -13.68 1.06 -11.33
C THR A 128 -12.36 0.29 -11.28
N GLN A 129 -12.41 -1.04 -11.28
CA GLN A 129 -11.22 -1.89 -11.37
C GLN A 129 -10.55 -1.77 -12.74
N LEU A 130 -11.33 -1.71 -13.82
CA LEU A 130 -10.80 -1.43 -15.17
C LEU A 130 -10.14 -0.05 -15.22
N LEU A 131 -10.84 1.00 -14.75
CA LEU A 131 -10.29 2.36 -14.69
C LEU A 131 -8.99 2.44 -13.86
N LEU A 132 -8.85 1.64 -12.80
CA LEU A 132 -7.60 1.56 -12.03
C LEU A 132 -6.45 0.96 -12.84
N GLN A 133 -6.69 -0.07 -13.66
CA GLN A 133 -5.67 -0.64 -14.55
C GLN A 133 -5.28 0.35 -15.66
N ASP A 134 -6.27 0.98 -16.31
CA ASP A 134 -6.02 2.01 -17.33
C ASP A 134 -5.18 3.17 -16.76
N THR A 135 -5.48 3.60 -15.52
CA THR A 135 -4.73 4.65 -14.84
C THR A 135 -3.29 4.22 -14.54
N LYS A 136 -3.05 2.93 -14.27
CA LYS A 136 -1.69 2.39 -14.07
C LYS A 136 -0.90 2.42 -15.38
N THR A 137 -1.49 2.00 -16.49
CA THR A 137 -0.85 2.07 -17.82
C THR A 137 -0.51 3.53 -18.18
N LYS A 138 -1.49 4.43 -18.03
CA LYS A 138 -1.30 5.87 -18.29
C LYS A 138 -0.23 6.52 -17.43
N LEU A 139 -0.01 6.05 -16.19
CA LEU A 139 1.10 6.58 -15.40
C LEU A 139 2.46 6.25 -16.03
N GLU A 140 2.66 5.03 -16.49
CA GLU A 140 3.95 4.63 -17.07
C GLU A 140 4.19 5.35 -18.42
N GLU A 141 3.14 5.58 -19.21
CA GLU A 141 3.18 6.46 -20.39
C GLU A 141 3.57 7.91 -20.03
N VAL A 142 2.99 8.46 -18.95
CA VAL A 142 3.28 9.80 -18.44
C VAL A 142 4.71 9.94 -17.92
N LEU A 143 5.24 8.90 -17.26
CA LEU A 143 6.61 8.86 -16.76
C LEU A 143 7.64 8.74 -17.89
N ALA A 144 7.29 8.10 -19.00
CA ALA A 144 8.12 8.02 -20.21
C ALA A 144 8.03 9.27 -21.11
N SER A 145 7.14 10.21 -20.82
CA SER A 145 6.91 11.41 -21.64
C SER A 145 7.92 12.52 -21.37
N GLU A 146 8.31 13.26 -22.42
CA GLU A 146 9.13 14.47 -22.31
C GLU A 146 8.45 15.60 -21.49
N ASN A 147 7.11 15.59 -21.40
CA ASN A 147 6.31 16.63 -20.74
C ASN A 147 5.38 16.04 -19.66
N PRO A 148 5.93 15.46 -18.57
CA PRO A 148 5.13 14.71 -17.60
C PRO A 148 4.11 15.60 -16.84
N LYS A 149 4.35 16.90 -16.71
CA LYS A 149 3.48 17.84 -15.96
C LYS A 149 2.06 17.97 -16.52
N THR A 150 1.92 18.04 -17.85
CA THR A 150 0.61 18.19 -18.50
C THR A 150 -0.11 16.84 -18.56
N ALA A 151 0.62 15.78 -18.90
CA ALA A 151 0.09 14.43 -18.99
C ALA A 151 -0.39 13.88 -17.63
N PHE A 152 0.20 14.30 -16.50
CA PHE A 152 -0.25 13.92 -15.15
C PHE A 152 -1.68 14.36 -14.79
N LYS A 153 -2.27 15.34 -15.52
CA LYS A 153 -3.63 15.81 -15.26
C LYS A 153 -4.65 14.67 -15.40
N GLU A 154 -4.52 13.84 -16.44
CA GLU A 154 -5.46 12.76 -16.71
C GLU A 154 -5.39 11.67 -15.63
N VAL A 155 -4.18 11.30 -15.21
CA VAL A 155 -3.95 10.37 -14.09
C VAL A 155 -4.67 10.87 -12.84
N LYS A 156 -4.54 12.16 -12.50
CA LYS A 156 -5.21 12.80 -11.36
C LYS A 156 -6.73 12.78 -11.47
N ASP A 157 -7.27 13.08 -12.65
CA ASP A 157 -8.72 13.09 -12.89
C ASP A 157 -9.30 11.66 -12.81
N ASN A 158 -8.59 10.65 -13.30
CA ASN A 158 -8.98 9.24 -13.15
C ASN A 158 -8.96 8.79 -11.68
N ILE A 159 -7.93 9.14 -10.91
CA ILE A 159 -7.88 8.85 -9.46
C ILE A 159 -9.08 9.47 -8.72
N LYS A 160 -9.46 10.71 -9.08
CA LYS A 160 -10.65 11.36 -8.52
C LYS A 160 -11.92 10.58 -8.87
N LYS A 161 -12.10 10.20 -10.14
CA LYS A 161 -13.25 9.40 -10.61
C LYS A 161 -13.33 8.04 -9.91
N ILE A 162 -12.19 7.37 -9.69
CA ILE A 162 -12.10 6.12 -8.91
C ILE A 162 -12.59 6.34 -7.47
N LYS A 163 -12.12 7.39 -6.78
CA LYS A 163 -12.56 7.72 -5.42
C LYS A 163 -14.08 7.98 -5.37
N ASP A 164 -14.60 8.75 -6.31
CA ASP A 164 -16.01 9.13 -6.36
C ASP A 164 -16.90 7.89 -6.64
N ASN A 165 -16.46 7.00 -7.53
CA ASN A 165 -17.12 5.71 -7.76
C ASN A 165 -17.16 4.83 -6.50
N LEU A 166 -16.03 4.65 -5.80
CA LEU A 166 -15.98 3.83 -4.57
C LEU A 166 -16.85 4.41 -3.45
N THR A 167 -16.91 5.75 -3.38
CA THR A 167 -17.82 6.46 -2.46
C THR A 167 -19.29 6.20 -2.83
N LYS A 168 -19.63 6.17 -4.13
CA LYS A 168 -20.97 5.85 -4.62
C LYS A 168 -21.34 4.39 -4.34
N VAL A 169 -20.45 3.42 -4.61
CA VAL A 169 -20.63 2.00 -4.25
C VAL A 169 -20.92 1.86 -2.76
N HIS A 170 -20.10 2.48 -1.90
CA HIS A 170 -20.30 2.41 -0.46
C HIS A 170 -21.66 2.94 -0.03
N LYS A 171 -22.11 4.08 -0.57
CA LYS A 171 -23.45 4.65 -0.31
C LYS A 171 -24.56 3.68 -0.71
N ILE A 172 -24.49 3.09 -1.91
CA ILE A 172 -25.49 2.12 -2.38
C ILE A 172 -25.56 0.91 -1.44
N LEU A 173 -24.43 0.30 -1.09
CA LEU A 173 -24.41 -0.86 -0.19
C LEU A 173 -24.93 -0.53 1.23
N VAL A 174 -24.71 0.68 1.74
CA VAL A 174 -25.27 1.14 3.02
C VAL A 174 -26.78 1.38 2.92
N GLN A 175 -27.29 1.91 1.81
CA GLN A 175 -28.73 2.05 1.56
C GLN A 175 -29.43 0.70 1.50
N VAL A 176 -28.87 -0.26 0.76
CA VAL A 176 -29.36 -1.64 0.70
C VAL A 176 -29.42 -2.29 2.10
N ILE A 177 -28.37 -2.12 2.91
CA ILE A 177 -28.35 -2.59 4.31
C ILE A 177 -29.51 -2.02 5.13
N GLY A 178 -29.90 -0.76 4.90
CA GLY A 178 -31.03 -0.12 5.57
C GLY A 178 -32.41 -0.61 5.09
N GLN A 179 -32.52 -1.01 3.82
CA GLN A 179 -33.76 -1.55 3.24
C GLN A 179 -34.06 -2.99 3.71
N ILE A 180 -33.01 -3.79 3.96
CA ILE A 180 -33.17 -5.20 4.32
C ILE A 180 -33.63 -5.35 5.79
N LYS A 181 -34.93 -5.58 5.97
CA LYS A 181 -35.50 -6.01 7.27
C LYS A 181 -34.86 -7.35 7.67
N GLY A 182 -34.39 -7.45 8.92
CA GLY A 182 -33.68 -8.63 9.43
C GLY A 182 -32.19 -8.41 9.77
N LEU A 183 -31.68 -7.18 9.68
CA LEU A 183 -30.41 -6.77 10.33
C LEU A 183 -30.59 -6.14 11.72
N ARG A 184 -31.83 -5.82 12.12
CA ARG A 184 -32.17 -5.31 13.46
C ARG A 184 -32.18 -6.43 14.51
N VAL A 185 -31.00 -6.82 14.97
CA VAL A 185 -30.88 -7.51 16.27
C VAL A 185 -31.29 -6.54 17.39
N GLY A 186 -32.45 -6.77 18.00
CA GLY A 186 -32.97 -5.96 19.12
C GLY A 186 -34.44 -5.51 19.03
N ASN A 187 -35.10 -5.62 17.86
CA ASN A 187 -36.54 -5.33 17.75
C ASN A 187 -37.36 -6.61 17.51
N THR A 188 -37.25 -7.58 18.43
CA THR A 188 -38.37 -8.49 18.68
C THR A 188 -39.43 -7.72 19.47
N THR A 189 -40.33 -7.03 18.76
CA THR A 189 -41.65 -6.79 19.34
C THR A 189 -42.23 -8.16 19.64
N PRO A 190 -42.52 -8.52 20.90
CA PRO A 190 -43.17 -9.80 21.17
C PRO A 190 -44.49 -9.81 20.40
N ALA A 191 -44.77 -10.93 19.71
CA ALA A 191 -46.09 -11.14 19.13
C ALA A 191 -47.12 -10.99 20.26
N PRO A 192 -48.29 -10.36 20.02
CA PRO A 192 -49.31 -10.24 21.05
C PRO A 192 -49.75 -11.64 21.45
N THR A 193 -49.37 -12.05 22.66
CA THR A 193 -49.89 -13.25 23.31
C THR A 193 -51.40 -13.15 23.31
N SER A 194 -52.09 -14.10 22.66
CA SER A 194 -53.55 -14.17 22.74
C SER A 194 -53.97 -14.21 24.20
N ILE A 195 -54.72 -13.19 24.61
CA ILE A 195 -55.36 -13.14 25.91
C ILE A 195 -56.39 -14.27 25.93
N VAL A 196 -56.11 -15.31 26.71
CA VAL A 196 -57.13 -16.29 27.11
C VAL A 196 -57.81 -15.73 28.35
N GLU A 197 -59.14 -15.64 28.28
CA GLU A 197 -60.02 -15.07 29.29
C GLU A 197 -60.12 -15.97 30.55
N PRO A 198 -60.28 -15.43 31.77
CA PRO A 198 -60.15 -16.20 33.01
C PRO A 198 -61.48 -16.73 33.57
N SER A 199 -61.60 -18.06 33.74
CA SER A 199 -62.54 -18.78 34.62
C SER A 199 -62.24 -20.30 34.51
N GLU A 200 -62.17 -21.15 35.54
CA GLU A 200 -62.33 -21.04 37.00
C GLU A 200 -61.33 -21.98 37.72
N THR A 201 -61.29 -21.96 39.07
CA THR A 201 -60.46 -22.80 39.97
C THR A 201 -61.10 -22.71 41.38
N PRO A 202 -61.03 -23.71 42.30
CA PRO A 202 -60.36 -25.04 42.30
C PRO A 202 -61.29 -26.23 42.65
N THR A 203 -60.74 -27.45 42.75
CA THR A 203 -60.86 -28.41 43.90
C THR A 203 -59.90 -29.60 43.67
N PRO A 204 -59.27 -30.21 44.71
CA PRO A 204 -57.97 -30.91 44.59
C PRO A 204 -58.08 -32.45 44.50
N THR A 205 -56.96 -33.16 44.78
CA THR A 205 -56.70 -34.63 44.81
C THR A 205 -55.89 -35.11 43.59
N GLU A 206 -54.73 -35.79 43.69
CA GLU A 206 -53.91 -36.22 44.85
C GLU A 206 -52.42 -36.38 44.44
N THR A 207 -51.51 -36.44 45.41
CA THR A 207 -50.06 -36.68 45.19
C THR A 207 -49.74 -38.17 45.17
N PRO A 208 -48.90 -38.64 44.22
CA PRO A 208 -47.76 -39.45 44.67
C PRO A 208 -46.42 -39.14 43.97
N VAL A 209 -45.43 -38.82 44.81
CA VAL A 209 -44.07 -39.42 44.90
C VAL A 209 -43.12 -39.38 43.68
N PRO A 210 -41.88 -38.85 43.83
CA PRO A 210 -40.86 -38.87 42.77
C PRO A 210 -40.24 -40.26 42.58
N THR A 211 -40.08 -40.69 41.32
CA THR A 211 -39.30 -41.89 40.97
C THR A 211 -37.89 -41.50 40.54
N ASN A 212 -36.90 -42.17 41.12
CA ASN A 212 -35.48 -41.82 40.99
C ASN A 212 -34.86 -42.26 39.65
N THR A 213 -33.90 -41.46 39.18
CA THR A 213 -32.93 -41.80 38.14
C THR A 213 -32.08 -43.02 38.49
N PRO A 214 -31.82 -43.92 37.52
CA PRO A 214 -30.61 -44.74 37.50
C PRO A 214 -29.69 -44.38 36.32
N THR A 215 -28.46 -43.97 36.64
CA THR A 215 -27.28 -44.02 35.76
C THR A 215 -26.60 -45.38 35.98
N PRO A 216 -26.41 -46.21 34.94
CA PRO A 216 -25.05 -46.54 34.40
C PRO A 216 -25.08 -46.85 32.87
N GLU A 217 -24.01 -47.08 32.08
CA GLU A 217 -22.53 -46.85 32.13
C GLU A 217 -21.97 -46.85 30.66
N PRO A 218 -20.65 -46.71 30.35
CA PRO A 218 -20.19 -46.38 29.00
C PRO A 218 -20.04 -47.57 28.03
N SER A 219 -20.19 -47.31 26.73
CA SER A 219 -19.92 -48.29 25.67
C SER A 219 -18.42 -48.42 25.38
N GLU A 220 -17.92 -49.65 25.37
CA GLU A 220 -16.51 -49.97 25.08
C GLU A 220 -16.15 -49.85 23.58
N THR A 221 -14.84 -49.76 23.32
CA THR A 221 -14.24 -49.69 21.98
C THR A 221 -13.73 -51.07 21.55
N PRO A 222 -13.99 -51.55 20.32
CA PRO A 222 -13.47 -52.84 19.86
C PRO A 222 -11.99 -52.77 19.45
N VAL A 223 -11.22 -53.79 19.85
CA VAL A 223 -9.82 -54.04 19.48
C VAL A 223 -9.78 -54.99 18.26
N PRO A 224 -8.87 -54.80 17.28
CA PRO A 224 -8.75 -55.71 16.13
C PRO A 224 -8.00 -57.01 16.46
N THR A 225 -8.39 -58.09 15.78
CA THR A 225 -7.77 -59.43 15.85
C THR A 225 -6.61 -59.57 14.84
N PRO A 226 -5.52 -60.30 15.16
CA PRO A 226 -4.37 -60.52 14.26
C PRO A 226 -4.68 -61.41 13.04
#